data_AF-A0A2S0PCI4-F1
#
_entry.id   AF-A0A2S0PCI4-F1
#
_cell.length_a   1.000
_cell.length_b   1.000
_cell.length_c   1.000
_cell.angle_alpha   90.00
_cell.angle_beta   90.00
_cell.angle_gamma   90.00
#
_symmetry.space_group_name_H-M   'P 1'
#
loop_
_entity.id
_entity.type
_entity.pdbx_description
1 polymer ?
#
loop_
_entity_poly.entity_id
_entity_poly.type
_entity_poly.pdbx_seq_one_letter_code
_entity_poly.pdbx_strand_id
1 'polypeptide(L)'
;MPAACSSSNPPSGQWSQLVKPLEFLLILIGVLLNAGAQLLLKAGVRQIGHFEFTAANVWPIGLSLAGNPPILAGLGCYVISVGVWIMALSRVDVSIAYPMLSIGYVVNALLAWWLFGEAVTVMRLMGIAIIIVGVLVVARS
;
A
#
# COMPACT_ATOMS: atom_id res chain seq x y z
N MET A 1 -18.37 47.40 13.62
CA MET A 1 -17.80 47.30 12.26
C MET A 1 -16.60 46.35 12.32
N PRO A 2 -16.49 45.39 11.37
CA PRO A 2 -15.62 44.22 11.44
C PRO A 2 -14.23 44.51 10.86
N ALA A 3 -13.22 43.71 11.23
CA ALA A 3 -12.13 43.21 10.38
C ALA A 3 -10.84 42.98 11.20
N ALA A 4 -10.49 41.71 11.40
CA ALA A 4 -9.11 41.24 11.31
C ALA A 4 -9.10 39.70 11.36
N CYS A 5 -9.55 39.06 10.27
CA CYS A 5 -9.00 37.75 9.91
C CYS A 5 -7.51 37.98 9.61
N SER A 6 -6.67 37.81 10.62
CA SER A 6 -5.22 37.74 10.49
C SER A 6 -4.87 36.39 9.85
N SER A 7 -4.96 36.34 8.52
CA SER A 7 -4.38 35.28 7.69
C SER A 7 -2.86 35.40 7.74
N SER A 8 -2.23 34.75 8.72
CA SER A 8 -0.79 34.49 8.71
C SER A 8 -0.51 33.46 7.63
N ASN A 9 -0.23 33.91 6.41
CA ASN A 9 0.38 33.08 5.38
C ASN A 9 1.76 32.59 5.89
N PRO A 10 2.05 31.28 5.91
CA PRO A 10 3.40 30.82 6.18
C PRO A 10 4.33 31.17 5.01
N PRO A 11 5.62 31.47 5.26
CA PRO A 11 6.59 31.82 4.23
C PRO A 11 6.77 30.68 3.22
N SER A 12 6.97 31.07 1.96
CA SER A 12 7.08 30.23 0.75
C SER A 12 8.25 29.22 0.71
N GLY A 13 8.91 28.96 1.84
CA GLY A 13 9.96 27.95 2.03
C GLY A 13 9.64 26.88 3.08
N GLN A 14 8.42 26.86 3.64
CA GLN A 14 8.05 25.97 4.75
C GLN A 14 7.46 24.61 4.29
N TRP A 15 7.13 24.47 3.01
CA TRP A 15 6.54 23.24 2.44
C TRP A 15 7.51 22.05 2.39
N SER A 16 8.82 22.32 2.33
CA SER A 16 9.87 21.30 2.38
C SER A 16 10.18 20.78 3.80
N GLN A 17 9.53 21.33 4.83
CA GLN A 17 9.68 20.94 6.24
C GLN A 17 8.46 20.15 6.77
N LEU A 18 7.43 19.93 5.94
CA LEU A 18 6.14 19.36 6.36
C LEU A 18 6.08 17.83 6.41
N VAL A 19 7.08 17.14 5.85
CA VAL A 19 7.32 15.72 6.12
C VAL A 19 8.79 15.52 6.39
N LYS A 20 9.13 15.09 7.61
CA LYS A 20 10.52 14.72 7.89
C LYS A 20 10.88 13.54 6.98
N PRO A 21 12.14 13.42 6.48
CA PRO A 21 12.55 12.28 5.66
C PRO A 21 12.28 10.93 6.36
N LEU A 22 12.27 10.93 7.69
CA LEU A 22 11.87 9.79 8.51
C LEU A 22 10.39 9.40 8.35
N GLU A 23 9.47 10.37 8.29
CA GLU A 23 8.02 10.13 8.14
C GLU A 23 7.72 9.59 6.74
N PHE A 24 8.36 10.16 5.72
CA PHE A 24 8.29 9.65 4.35
C PHE A 24 8.79 8.20 4.28
N LEU A 25 9.94 7.90 4.89
CA LEU A 25 10.48 6.54 4.95
C LEU A 25 9.52 5.59 5.68
N LEU A 26 8.87 6.05 6.75
CA LEU A 26 7.92 5.26 7.54
C LEU A 26 6.66 4.92 6.73
N ILE A 27 6.11 5.87 5.98
CA ILE A 27 5.01 5.62 5.03
C ILE A 27 5.47 4.63 3.96
N LEU A 28 6.63 4.86 3.34
CA LEU A 28 7.14 4.01 2.26
C LEU A 28 7.32 2.56 2.73
N ILE A 29 7.94 2.36 3.90
CA ILE A 29 8.10 1.03 4.51
C ILE A 29 6.74 0.40 4.79
N GLY A 30 5.79 1.15 5.34
CA GLY A 30 4.43 0.67 5.60
C GLY A 30 3.72 0.19 4.34
N VAL A 31 3.82 0.96 3.25
CA VAL A 31 3.25 0.62 1.93
C VAL A 31 3.94 -0.60 1.32
N LEU A 32 5.26 -0.70 1.40
CA LEU A 32 6.02 -1.82 0.84
C LEU A 32 5.78 -3.11 1.64
N LEU A 33 5.69 -3.03 2.98
CA LEU A 33 5.27 -4.14 3.83
C LEU A 33 3.85 -4.61 3.45
N ASN A 34 2.92 -3.67 3.21
CA ASN A 34 1.56 -4.01 2.79
C ASN A 34 1.57 -4.75 1.44
N ALA A 35 2.32 -4.24 0.46
CA ALA A 35 2.48 -4.88 -0.85
C ALA A 35 3.07 -6.29 -0.71
N GLY A 36 4.14 -6.45 0.07
CA GLY A 36 4.76 -7.75 0.34
C GLY A 36 3.81 -8.73 1.02
N ALA A 37 3.02 -8.27 1.99
CA ALA A 37 2.00 -9.07 2.65
C ALA A 37 0.95 -9.59 1.65
N GLN A 38 0.47 -8.74 0.76
CA GLN A 38 -0.50 -9.13 -0.27
C GLN A 38 0.08 -10.17 -1.23
N LEU A 39 1.35 -10.04 -1.62
CA LEU A 39 2.03 -11.02 -2.46
C LEU A 39 2.19 -12.35 -1.73
N LEU A 40 2.60 -12.36 -0.46
CA LEU A 40 2.74 -13.58 0.33
C LEU A 40 1.40 -14.31 0.51
N LEU A 41 0.33 -13.57 0.81
CA LEU A 41 -1.02 -14.13 0.86
C LEU A 41 -1.43 -14.72 -0.49
N LYS A 42 -1.19 -13.98 -1.59
CA LYS A 42 -1.45 -14.47 -2.94
C LYS A 42 -0.66 -15.74 -3.27
N ALA A 43 0.62 -15.80 -2.88
CA ALA A 43 1.47 -16.98 -3.06
C ALA A 43 0.91 -18.19 -2.30
N GLY A 44 0.49 -17.99 -1.05
CA GLY A 44 -0.08 -19.05 -0.23
C GLY A 44 -1.41 -19.58 -0.75
N VAL A 45 -2.31 -18.69 -1.18
CA VAL A 45 -3.58 -19.10 -1.81
C VAL A 45 -3.33 -19.84 -3.12
N ARG A 46 -2.34 -19.42 -3.92
CA ARG A 46 -1.96 -20.14 -5.16
C ARG A 46 -1.42 -21.55 -4.90
N GLN A 47 -0.76 -21.79 -3.77
CA GLN A 47 -0.27 -23.13 -3.39
C GLN A 47 -1.40 -24.09 -2.99
N ILE A 48 -2.46 -23.57 -2.35
CA ILE A 48 -3.57 -24.41 -1.88
C ILE A 48 -4.57 -24.70 -3.01
N GLY A 49 -4.63 -23.84 -4.04
CA GLY A 49 -5.44 -24.05 -5.25
C GLY A 49 -6.79 -23.33 -5.22
N HIS A 50 -7.62 -23.55 -6.25
CA HIS A 50 -8.94 -22.93 -6.34
C HIS A 50 -9.90 -23.58 -5.33
N PHE A 51 -10.36 -22.78 -4.37
CA PHE A 51 -11.39 -23.21 -3.43
C PHE A 51 -12.77 -23.10 -4.07
N GLU A 52 -13.45 -24.23 -4.23
CA GLU A 52 -14.90 -24.25 -4.38
C GLU A 52 -15.50 -23.89 -3.01
N PHE A 53 -16.03 -22.66 -2.88
CA PHE A 53 -16.69 -22.19 -1.67
C PHE A 53 -18.03 -22.91 -1.44
N THR A 54 -17.96 -24.17 -1.01
CA THR A 54 -19.09 -24.96 -0.52
C THR A 54 -19.07 -24.94 1.00
N ALA A 55 -20.24 -24.83 1.66
CA ALA A 55 -20.37 -24.77 3.11
C ALA A 55 -19.71 -25.97 3.85
N ALA A 56 -19.60 -27.13 3.20
CA ALA A 56 -18.92 -28.31 3.71
C ALA A 56 -17.37 -28.18 3.76
N ASN A 57 -16.79 -27.31 2.92
CA ASN A 57 -15.35 -27.18 2.77
C ASN A 57 -14.75 -26.02 3.57
N VAL A 58 -15.56 -25.18 4.20
CA VAL A 58 -15.08 -23.97 4.91
C VAL A 58 -14.11 -24.32 6.04
N TRP A 59 -14.41 -25.38 6.80
CA TRP A 59 -13.57 -25.84 7.90
C TRP A 59 -12.20 -26.40 7.44
N PRO A 60 -12.12 -27.37 6.51
CA PRO A 60 -10.84 -27.87 6.02
C PRO A 60 -10.04 -26.83 5.24
N ILE A 61 -10.70 -25.90 4.54
CA ILE A 61 -10.03 -24.77 3.88
C ILE A 61 -9.38 -23.85 4.92
N GLY A 62 -10.10 -23.50 5.99
CA GLY A 62 -9.57 -22.68 7.08
C GLY A 62 -8.31 -23.28 7.72
N LEU A 63 -8.32 -24.59 8.00
CA LEU A 63 -7.15 -25.30 8.53
C LEU A 63 -5.99 -25.34 7.52
N SER A 64 -6.28 -25.54 6.24
CA SER A 64 -5.25 -25.56 5.18
C SER A 64 -4.62 -24.18 4.99
N LEU A 65 -5.41 -23.11 5.09
CA LEU A 65 -4.92 -21.73 5.07
C LEU A 65 -4.05 -21.43 6.31
N ALA A 66 -4.50 -21.86 7.49
CA ALA A 66 -3.79 -21.65 8.75
C ALA A 66 -2.47 -22.44 8.83
N GLY A 67 -2.37 -23.58 8.15
CA GLY A 67 -1.14 -24.38 8.10
C GLY A 67 -0.14 -23.94 7.03
N ASN A 68 -0.49 -23.00 6.13
CA ASN A 68 0.34 -22.63 5.00
C ASN A 68 1.37 -21.53 5.39
N PRO A 69 2.68 -21.79 5.32
CA PRO A 69 3.71 -20.84 5.77
C PRO A 69 3.66 -19.46 5.08
N PRO A 70 3.50 -19.35 3.74
CA PRO A 70 3.37 -18.04 3.10
C PRO A 70 2.13 -17.27 3.56
N ILE A 71 1.03 -17.93 3.89
CA ILE A 71 -0.16 -17.25 4.43
C ILE A 71 0.12 -16.71 5.82
N LEU A 72 0.70 -17.50 6.71
CA LEU A 72 1.07 -17.05 8.05
C LEU A 72 2.08 -15.90 8.00
N ALA A 73 3.09 -16.00 7.15
CA ALA A 73 4.07 -14.93 6.93
C ALA A 73 3.40 -13.67 6.37
N GLY A 74 2.51 -13.81 5.39
CA GLY A 74 1.74 -12.71 4.82
C GLY A 74 0.84 -12.04 5.85
N LEU A 75 0.15 -12.82 6.67
CA LEU A 75 -0.73 -12.31 7.73
C LEU A 75 0.06 -11.58 8.82
N GLY A 76 1.18 -12.15 9.28
CA GLY A 76 2.06 -11.49 10.25
C GLY A 76 2.66 -10.20 9.70
N CYS A 77 3.13 -10.23 8.45
CA CYS A 77 3.62 -9.05 7.74
C CYS A 77 2.52 -7.98 7.60
N TYR A 78 1.28 -8.39 7.33
CA TYR A 78 0.13 -7.48 7.22
C TYR A 78 -0.19 -6.80 8.56
N VAL A 79 -0.17 -7.53 9.67
CA VAL A 79 -0.39 -6.94 11.00
C VAL A 79 0.66 -5.88 11.32
N ILE A 80 1.94 -6.18 11.05
CA ILE A 80 3.03 -5.22 11.23
C ILE A 80 2.84 -4.02 10.30
N SER A 81 2.49 -4.26 9.03
CA SER A 81 2.23 -3.23 8.04
C SER A 81 1.14 -2.27 8.49
N VAL A 82 0.00 -2.78 8.96
CA VAL A 82 -1.11 -1.97 9.47
C VAL A 82 -0.68 -1.15 10.68
N GLY A 83 0.09 -1.73 11.60
CA GLY A 83 0.66 -0.99 12.74
C GLY A 83 1.54 0.17 12.29
N VAL A 84 2.45 -0.06 11.35
CA VAL A 84 3.30 0.99 10.74
C VAL A 84 2.46 2.03 10.02
N TRP A 85 1.43 1.60 9.28
CA TRP A 85 0.55 2.47 8.52
C TRP A 85 -0.26 3.41 9.42
N ILE A 86 -0.82 2.90 10.52
CA ILE A 86 -1.53 3.71 11.52
C ILE A 86 -0.59 4.76 12.13
N MET A 87 0.64 4.38 12.48
CA MET A 87 1.66 5.31 12.97
C MET A 87 2.10 6.35 11.94
N ALA A 88 2.00 6.03 10.66
CA ALA A 88 2.32 6.96 9.57
C ALA A 88 1.19 7.98 9.39
N LEU A 89 -0.06 7.51 9.37
CA LEU A 89 -1.26 8.35 9.27
C LEU A 89 -1.45 9.26 10.49
N SER A 90 -0.91 8.89 11.66
CA SER A 90 -0.93 9.78 12.83
C SER A 90 0.08 10.92 12.75
N ARG A 91 1.02 10.89 11.80
CA ARG A 91 2.11 11.88 11.66
C ARG A 91 2.07 12.67 10.37
N VAL A 92 1.38 12.16 9.35
CA VAL A 92 1.34 12.75 8.01
C VAL A 92 -0.09 12.85 7.52
N ASP A 93 -0.41 13.96 6.89
CA ASP A 93 -1.72 14.19 6.31
C ASP A 93 -2.05 13.16 5.23
N VAL A 94 -3.31 12.74 5.21
CA VAL A 94 -3.78 11.69 4.30
C VAL A 94 -3.56 12.06 2.83
N SER A 95 -3.60 13.36 2.51
CA SER A 95 -3.31 13.90 1.17
C SER A 95 -1.90 13.60 0.66
N ILE A 96 -0.92 13.43 1.57
CA ILE A 96 0.46 13.04 1.23
C ILE A 96 0.60 11.51 1.24
N ALA A 97 -0.10 10.82 2.14
CA ALA A 97 -0.05 9.37 2.26
C ALA A 97 -0.65 8.62 1.05
N TYR A 98 -1.77 9.08 0.48
CA TYR A 98 -2.43 8.43 -0.66
C TYR A 98 -1.54 8.35 -1.94
N PRO A 99 -0.83 9.41 -2.34
CA PRO A 99 0.17 9.32 -3.42
C PRO A 99 1.21 8.23 -3.17
N MET A 100 1.72 8.11 -1.93
CA MET A 100 2.71 7.10 -1.59
C MET A 100 2.14 5.68 -1.65
N LEU A 101 0.87 5.50 -1.27
CA LEU A 101 0.18 4.22 -1.38
C LEU A 101 0.05 3.75 -2.83
N SER A 102 -0.09 4.70 -3.76
CA SER A 102 -0.14 4.42 -5.20
C SER A 102 1.18 3.84 -5.73
N ILE A 103 2.33 4.22 -5.16
CA ILE A 103 3.64 3.60 -5.46
C ILE A 103 3.62 2.11 -5.08
N GLY A 104 3.03 1.79 -3.92
CA GLY A 104 2.85 0.40 -3.48
C GLY A 104 2.08 -0.44 -4.48
N TYR A 105 1.03 0.13 -5.08
CA TYR A 105 0.27 -0.56 -6.12
C TYR A 105 1.12 -0.87 -7.36
N VAL A 106 1.95 0.08 -7.80
CA VAL A 106 2.87 -0.12 -8.93
C VAL A 106 3.88 -1.23 -8.62
N VAL A 107 4.53 -1.17 -7.45
CA VAL A 107 5.48 -2.20 -6.99
C VAL A 107 4.79 -3.56 -6.92
N ASN A 108 3.58 -3.63 -6.36
CA ASN A 108 2.81 -4.86 -6.24
C ASN A 108 2.47 -5.46 -7.62
N ALA A 109 2.07 -4.63 -8.58
CA ALA A 109 1.77 -5.08 -9.93
C ALA A 109 3.02 -5.62 -10.66
N LEU A 110 4.17 -4.95 -10.53
CA LEU A 110 5.44 -5.39 -11.10
C LEU A 110 5.94 -6.68 -10.47
N LEU A 111 5.88 -6.78 -9.13
CA LEU A 111 6.28 -7.98 -8.41
C LEU A 111 5.32 -9.14 -8.68
N ALA A 112 4.02 -8.90 -8.80
CA ALA A 112 3.06 -9.95 -9.16
C ALA A 112 3.30 -10.49 -10.57
N TRP A 113 3.66 -9.62 -11.52
CA TRP A 113 4.08 -10.05 -12.85
C TRP A 113 5.35 -10.91 -12.80
N TRP A 114 6.37 -10.43 -12.08
CA TRP A 114 7.67 -11.10 -12.02
C TRP A 114 7.65 -12.42 -11.23
N LEU A 115 7.00 -12.44 -10.05
CA LEU A 115 6.94 -13.61 -9.17
C LEU A 115 5.88 -14.64 -9.61
N PHE A 116 4.76 -14.19 -10.15
CA PHE A 116 3.63 -15.07 -10.42
C PHE A 116 3.30 -15.25 -11.90
N GLY A 117 4.03 -14.57 -12.79
CA GLY A 117 3.80 -14.61 -14.23
C GLY A 117 2.42 -14.10 -14.64
N GLU A 118 1.75 -13.30 -13.79
CA GLU A 118 0.41 -12.79 -14.12
C GLU A 118 0.50 -11.86 -15.33
N ALA A 119 -0.28 -12.15 -16.39
CA ALA A 119 -0.28 -11.34 -17.59
C ALA A 119 -0.58 -9.87 -17.25
N VAL A 120 0.39 -9.00 -17.44
CA VAL A 120 0.19 -7.55 -17.30
C VAL A 120 -0.44 -7.09 -18.60
N THR A 121 -1.74 -6.82 -18.54
CA THR A 121 -2.45 -6.27 -19.70
C THR A 121 -1.90 -4.88 -20.02
N VAL A 122 -1.94 -4.52 -21.31
CA VAL A 122 -1.59 -3.16 -21.77
C VAL A 122 -2.38 -2.11 -20.98
N MET A 123 -3.64 -2.40 -20.62
CA MET A 123 -4.49 -1.53 -19.83
C MET A 123 -3.98 -1.35 -18.38
N ARG A 124 -3.44 -2.40 -17.75
CA ARG A 124 -2.80 -2.31 -16.44
C ARG A 124 -1.51 -1.47 -16.50
N LEU A 125 -0.74 -1.61 -17.59
CA LEU A 125 0.45 -0.80 -17.84
C LEU A 125 0.10 0.69 -18.03
N MET A 126 -0.96 0.99 -18.79
CA MET A 126 -1.46 2.36 -18.93
C MET A 126 -1.95 2.94 -17.59
N GLY A 127 -2.66 2.15 -16.78
CA GLY A 127 -3.06 2.55 -15.43
C GLY A 127 -1.86 2.87 -14.53
N ILE A 128 -0.81 2.04 -14.58
CA ILE A 128 0.45 2.30 -13.85
C ILE A 128 1.10 3.60 -14.33
N ALA A 129 1.14 3.86 -15.64
CA ALA A 129 1.69 5.10 -16.18
C ALA A 129 0.92 6.34 -15.68
N ILE A 130 -0.42 6.27 -15.65
CA ILE A 130 -1.27 7.34 -15.11
C ILE A 130 -1.01 7.57 -13.63
N ILE A 131 -0.89 6.49 -12.84
CA ILE A 131 -0.56 6.58 -11.41
C ILE A 131 0.79 7.28 -11.20
N ILE A 132 1.81 6.89 -11.97
CA ILE A 132 3.15 7.51 -11.89
C ILE A 132 3.06 9.00 -12.20
N VAL A 133 2.34 9.39 -13.26
CA VAL A 133 2.12 10.80 -13.60
C VAL A 133 1.40 11.54 -12.47
N GLY A 134 0.35 10.95 -11.90
CA GLY A 134 -0.36 11.54 -10.75
C GLY A 134 0.54 11.77 -9.54
N VAL A 135 1.39 10.79 -9.21
CA VAL A 135 2.38 10.91 -8.13
C VAL A 135 3.38 12.02 -8.42
N LEU A 136 3.88 12.14 -9.66
CA LEU A 136 4.81 13.21 -10.06
C LEU A 136 4.18 14.59 -9.96
N VAL A 137 2.91 14.73 -10.32
CA VAL A 137 2.17 16.00 -10.19
C VAL A 137 2.01 16.39 -8.72
N VAL A 138 1.60 15.45 -7.86
CA VAL A 138 1.44 15.72 -6.43
C VAL A 138 2.78 15.98 -5.74
N ALA A 139 3.85 15.28 -6.14
CA ALA A 139 5.19 15.55 -5.62
C ALA A 139 5.74 16.93 -6.03
N ARG A 140 5.14 17.58 -7.04
CA ARG A 140 5.50 18.90 -7.56
C ARG A 140 4.56 20.03 -7.09
N SER A 141 3.46 19.71 -6.40
CA SER A 141 2.48 20.68 -5.85
C SER A 141 2.77 21.02 -4.39
#